data_AF-A0AAV9Z878-F1
#
_entry.id   AF-A0AAV9Z878-F1
#
_cell.length_a   1.000
_cell.length_b   1.000
_cell.length_c   1.000
_cell.angle_alpha   90.00
_cell.angle_beta   90.00
_cell.angle_gamma   90.00
#
_symmetry.space_group_name_H-M   'P 1'
#
loop_
_entity.id
_entity.type
_entity.pdbx_description
1 polymer ?
#
loop_
_entity_poly.entity_id
_entity_poly.type
_entity_poly.pdbx_seq_one_letter_code
_entity_poly.pdbx_strand_id
1 'polypeptide(L)'
;QFARDILPYLTLVRAIQRGDVGLLEALLPTFLARFIGGGNNNSAYETLELINGDFVRQNCWLLTFTGRSESFLSFDQAQEHNIKDIKVTYKPQGPSGGWKYMQVLHPAIPTIRRTTDFIDQAFNTLTRSKRHTAPKKEQDIQKLLERLRGVHSNRRGRQLDKEGRSEDYIANGVQSMVSGSILETWKKNCTYERNTEERYTTPGEQSDESVCSDTDSNNDTEL
;
A
#
# COMPACT_ATOMS: atom_id res chain seq x y z
N GLN A 1 -10.86 20.03 -12.87
CA GLN A 1 -9.58 19.43 -12.43
C GLN A 1 -9.81 18.17 -11.59
N PHE A 2 -10.57 18.21 -10.48
CA PHE A 2 -10.78 17.07 -9.57
C PHE A 2 -11.03 15.69 -10.22
N ALA A 3 -11.91 15.59 -11.23
CA ALA A 3 -12.21 14.31 -11.90
C ALA A 3 -11.12 13.81 -12.85
N ARG A 4 -10.16 14.65 -13.27
CA ARG A 4 -9.04 14.23 -14.12
C ARG A 4 -7.99 13.49 -13.28
N ASP A 5 -7.76 13.92 -12.06
CA ASP A 5 -6.69 13.42 -11.19
C ASP A 5 -7.02 12.06 -10.54
N ILE A 6 -8.29 11.67 -10.49
CA ILE A 6 -8.72 10.38 -9.93
C ILE A 6 -8.63 9.23 -10.93
N LEU A 7 -8.63 9.52 -12.24
CA LEU A 7 -8.61 8.49 -13.27
C LEU A 7 -7.36 7.60 -13.21
N PRO A 8 -6.12 8.13 -13.02
CA PRO A 8 -4.94 7.30 -12.85
C PRO A 8 -5.06 6.30 -11.69
N TYR A 9 -5.67 6.70 -10.57
CA TYR A 9 -5.90 5.81 -9.41
C TYR A 9 -6.90 4.70 -9.73
N LEU A 10 -7.99 5.01 -10.42
CA LEU A 10 -8.96 3.98 -10.84
C LEU A 10 -8.33 3.00 -11.84
N THR A 11 -7.50 3.50 -12.75
CA THR A 11 -6.74 2.66 -13.69
C THR A 11 -5.75 1.78 -12.94
N LEU A 12 -5.03 2.32 -11.95
CA LEU A 12 -4.11 1.57 -11.09
C LEU A 12 -4.83 0.40 -10.40
N VAL A 13 -5.97 0.65 -9.75
CA VAL A 13 -6.73 -0.40 -9.06
C VAL A 13 -7.15 -1.51 -10.03
N ARG A 14 -7.62 -1.15 -11.23
CA ARG A 14 -8.01 -2.15 -12.24
C ARG A 14 -6.81 -2.91 -12.80
N ALA A 15 -5.69 -2.23 -13.01
CA ALA A 15 -4.45 -2.85 -13.46
C ALA A 15 -3.93 -3.86 -12.43
N ILE A 16 -3.92 -3.49 -11.15
CA ILE A 16 -3.60 -4.40 -10.02
C ILE A 16 -4.50 -5.62 -10.07
N GLN A 17 -5.83 -5.44 -10.06
CA GLN A 17 -6.78 -6.55 -10.06
C GLN A 17 -6.53 -7.52 -11.21
N ARG A 18 -6.28 -6.99 -12.42
CA ARG A 18 -6.09 -7.77 -13.64
C ARG A 18 -4.72 -8.41 -13.78
N GLY A 19 -3.74 -8.03 -12.97
CA GLY A 19 -2.37 -8.50 -13.16
C GLY A 19 -1.60 -7.74 -14.26
N ASP A 20 -2.08 -6.56 -14.68
CA ASP A 20 -1.50 -5.82 -15.81
C ASP A 20 -0.32 -4.94 -15.36
N VAL A 21 0.85 -5.57 -15.23
CA VAL A 21 2.09 -4.90 -14.79
C VAL A 21 2.54 -3.82 -15.76
N GLY A 22 2.36 -4.02 -17.08
CA GLY A 22 2.74 -3.02 -18.07
C GLY A 22 1.96 -1.71 -17.91
N LEU A 23 0.66 -1.81 -17.59
CA LEU A 23 -0.15 -0.64 -17.28
C LEU A 23 0.22 0.01 -15.94
N LEU A 24 0.63 -0.78 -14.94
CA LEU A 24 1.16 -0.24 -13.67
C LEU A 24 2.42 0.59 -13.92
N GLU A 25 3.38 0.05 -14.67
CA GLU A 25 4.63 0.72 -15.03
C GLU A 25 4.38 2.02 -15.81
N ALA A 26 3.45 1.97 -16.79
CA ALA A 26 3.08 3.15 -17.57
C ALA A 26 2.48 4.28 -16.72
N LEU A 27 1.87 3.96 -15.57
CA LEU A 27 1.29 4.95 -14.66
C LEU A 27 2.31 5.57 -13.70
N LEU A 28 3.44 4.90 -13.42
CA LEU A 28 4.43 5.39 -12.44
C LEU A 28 4.95 6.81 -12.74
N PRO A 29 5.27 7.21 -13.99
CA PRO A 29 5.68 8.58 -14.27
C PRO A 29 4.61 9.61 -13.94
N THR A 30 3.32 9.26 -14.11
CA THR A 30 2.19 10.14 -13.77
C THR A 30 2.06 10.31 -12.26
N PHE A 31 2.24 9.23 -11.49
CA PHE A 31 2.24 9.29 -10.03
C PHE A 31 3.46 10.03 -9.48
N LEU A 32 4.64 9.81 -10.06
CA LEU A 32 5.86 10.53 -9.71
C LEU A 32 5.67 12.04 -9.87
N ALA A 33 5.16 12.48 -11.02
CA ALA A 33 4.84 13.89 -11.24
C ALA A 33 3.88 14.42 -10.17
N ARG A 34 2.80 13.66 -9.89
CA ARG A 34 1.84 14.07 -8.86
C ARG A 34 2.45 14.19 -7.47
N PHE A 35 3.26 13.22 -7.04
CA PHE A 35 3.87 13.22 -5.71
C PHE A 35 4.86 14.38 -5.55
N ILE A 36 5.68 14.62 -6.57
CA ILE A 36 6.60 15.76 -6.59
C ILE A 36 5.83 17.08 -6.52
N GLY A 37 4.82 17.28 -7.36
CA GLY A 37 4.07 18.54 -7.37
C GLY A 37 3.25 18.76 -6.10
N GLY A 38 2.83 17.68 -5.44
CA GLY A 38 2.14 17.73 -4.14
C GLY A 38 3.05 17.76 -2.92
N GLY A 39 4.38 17.80 -3.08
CA GLY A 39 5.34 17.84 -1.98
C GLY A 39 5.50 16.52 -1.20
N ASN A 40 5.00 15.40 -1.73
CA ASN A 40 5.10 14.07 -1.12
C ASN A 40 6.43 13.40 -1.50
N ASN A 41 7.53 13.93 -0.99
CA ASN A 41 8.88 13.53 -1.39
C ASN A 41 9.18 12.05 -1.08
N ASN A 42 8.69 11.51 0.03
CA ASN A 42 8.90 10.09 0.37
C ASN A 42 8.28 9.18 -0.70
N SER A 43 7.02 9.42 -1.06
CA SER A 43 6.32 8.67 -2.11
C SER A 43 6.97 8.88 -3.49
N ALA A 44 7.53 10.07 -3.75
CA ALA A 44 8.29 10.34 -4.96
C ALA A 44 9.59 9.51 -5.02
N TYR A 45 10.34 9.43 -3.90
CA TYR A 45 11.55 8.62 -3.82
C TYR A 45 11.26 7.12 -3.94
N GLU A 46 10.24 6.60 -3.25
CA GLU A 46 9.80 5.21 -3.40
C GLU A 46 9.42 4.91 -4.86
N THR A 47 8.72 5.84 -5.52
CA THR A 47 8.38 5.69 -6.94
C THR A 47 9.63 5.71 -7.83
N LEU A 48 10.61 6.56 -7.54
CA LEU A 48 11.89 6.58 -8.26
C LEU A 48 12.69 5.28 -8.05
N GLU A 49 12.70 4.74 -6.84
CA GLU A 49 13.32 3.44 -6.56
C GLU A 49 12.62 2.32 -7.33
N LEU A 50 11.28 2.32 -7.37
CA LEU A 50 10.50 1.36 -8.16
C LEU A 50 10.76 1.49 -9.67
N ILE A 51 10.99 2.71 -10.17
CA ILE A 51 11.38 2.98 -11.56
C ILE A 51 12.85 2.60 -11.85
N ASN A 52 13.69 2.37 -10.84
CA ASN A 52 15.09 2.00 -11.09
C ASN A 52 15.44 0.58 -10.59
N GLY A 53 14.55 -0.07 -9.83
CA GLY A 53 14.77 -1.36 -9.22
C GLY A 53 14.34 -2.54 -10.09
N ASP A 54 15.28 -3.13 -10.81
CA ASP A 54 15.02 -4.30 -11.68
C ASP A 54 14.52 -5.53 -10.90
N PHE A 55 14.99 -5.74 -9.67
CA PHE A 55 14.58 -6.88 -8.86
C PHE A 55 13.10 -6.82 -8.49
N VAL A 56 12.64 -5.66 -7.98
CA VAL A 56 11.24 -5.44 -7.61
C VAL A 56 10.35 -5.55 -8.85
N ARG A 57 10.85 -5.04 -9.99
CA ARG A 57 10.13 -5.10 -11.25
C ARG A 57 9.94 -6.50 -11.80
N GLN A 58 10.89 -7.39 -11.58
CA GLN A 58 10.82 -8.75 -12.10
C GLN A 58 10.07 -9.70 -11.16
N ASN A 59 10.07 -9.43 -9.85
CA ASN A 59 9.66 -10.44 -8.86
C ASN A 59 8.54 -10.00 -7.90
N CYS A 60 8.27 -8.70 -7.74
CA CYS A 60 7.53 -8.20 -6.57
C CYS A 60 6.35 -7.26 -6.88
N TRP A 61 5.79 -7.28 -8.08
CA TRP A 61 4.64 -6.42 -8.42
C TRP A 61 3.33 -6.91 -7.81
N LEU A 62 2.94 -8.12 -8.20
CA LEU A 62 1.60 -8.63 -7.98
C LEU A 62 1.65 -10.11 -7.66
N LEU A 63 0.75 -10.54 -6.79
CA LEU A 63 0.57 -11.96 -6.50
C LEU A 63 -0.90 -12.30 -6.37
N THR A 64 -1.22 -13.58 -6.53
CA THR A 64 -2.55 -14.11 -6.27
C THR A 64 -2.45 -15.35 -5.40
N PHE A 65 -3.33 -15.44 -4.39
CA PHE A 65 -3.44 -16.64 -3.54
C PHE A 65 -4.29 -17.75 -4.19
N THR A 66 -5.11 -17.40 -5.19
CA THR A 66 -6.15 -18.29 -5.72
C THR A 66 -5.95 -18.67 -7.18
N GLY A 67 -5.09 -17.95 -7.91
CA GLY A 67 -4.89 -18.15 -9.35
C GLY A 67 -6.08 -17.69 -10.20
N ARG A 68 -7.09 -17.04 -9.62
CA ARG A 68 -8.27 -16.56 -10.35
C ARG A 68 -7.99 -15.26 -11.09
N SER A 69 -8.67 -15.07 -12.23
CA SER A 69 -8.69 -13.77 -12.91
C SER A 69 -9.25 -12.69 -11.97
N GLU A 70 -8.73 -11.46 -12.10
CA GLU A 70 -9.15 -10.30 -11.31
C GLU A 70 -8.92 -10.42 -9.78
N SER A 71 -8.02 -11.31 -9.36
CA SER A 71 -7.72 -11.58 -7.94
C SER A 71 -6.28 -11.26 -7.52
N PHE A 72 -5.55 -10.54 -8.37
CA PHE A 72 -4.21 -10.09 -8.06
C PHE A 72 -4.24 -8.99 -7.00
N LEU A 73 -3.23 -9.00 -6.14
CA LEU A 73 -3.01 -8.06 -5.05
C LEU A 73 -1.60 -7.49 -5.18
N SER A 74 -1.38 -6.28 -4.67
CA SER A 74 -0.01 -5.81 -4.48
C SER A 74 0.72 -6.70 -3.47
N PHE A 75 2.04 -6.80 -3.60
CA PHE A 75 2.84 -7.65 -2.72
C PHE A 75 2.68 -7.28 -1.24
N ASP A 76 2.66 -5.98 -0.94
CA ASP A 76 2.43 -5.45 0.40
C ASP A 76 1.07 -5.90 0.97
N GLN A 77 -0.02 -5.73 0.22
CA GLN A 77 -1.34 -6.21 0.64
C GLN A 77 -1.38 -7.71 0.90
N ALA A 78 -0.66 -8.49 0.10
CA ALA A 78 -0.55 -9.91 0.34
C ALA A 78 0.26 -10.26 1.60
N GLN A 79 1.31 -9.49 1.89
CA GLN A 79 2.03 -9.60 3.16
C GLN A 79 1.13 -9.24 4.35
N GLU A 80 0.32 -8.17 4.25
CA GLU A 80 -0.68 -7.82 5.26
C GLU A 80 -1.69 -8.95 5.48
N HIS A 81 -2.16 -9.59 4.40
CA HIS A 81 -3.03 -10.76 4.50
C HIS A 81 -2.35 -11.92 5.24
N ASN A 82 -1.09 -12.24 4.91
CA ASN A 82 -0.33 -13.27 5.61
C ASN A 82 -0.15 -12.95 7.11
N ILE A 83 0.16 -11.70 7.44
CA ILE A 83 0.28 -11.23 8.83
C ILE A 83 -1.06 -11.37 9.57
N LYS A 84 -2.16 -10.98 8.93
CA LYS A 84 -3.51 -11.11 9.49
C LYS A 84 -3.84 -12.57 9.74
N ASP A 85 -3.49 -13.47 8.83
CA ASP A 85 -3.75 -14.89 9.00
C ASP A 85 -2.97 -15.49 10.17
N ILE A 86 -1.72 -15.07 10.36
CA ILE A 86 -0.89 -15.47 11.48
C ILE A 86 -1.44 -14.92 12.81
N LYS A 87 -1.73 -13.62 12.86
CA LYS A 87 -2.05 -12.92 14.12
C LYS A 87 -3.52 -13.05 14.53
N VAL A 88 -4.42 -13.24 13.57
CA VAL A 88 -5.88 -13.15 13.79
C VAL A 88 -6.58 -14.45 13.43
N THR A 89 -6.46 -14.90 12.17
CA THR A 89 -7.28 -16.02 11.65
C THR A 89 -6.89 -17.37 12.23
N TYR A 90 -5.60 -17.71 12.17
CA TYR A 90 -5.04 -19.00 12.58
C TYR A 90 -4.11 -18.86 13.77
N LYS A 91 -4.31 -17.83 14.61
CA LYS A 91 -3.50 -17.67 15.80
C LYS A 91 -3.65 -18.92 16.70
N PRO A 92 -2.56 -19.43 17.29
CA PRO A 92 -2.67 -20.44 18.31
C PRO A 92 -3.55 -19.96 19.45
N GLN A 93 -4.45 -20.82 19.91
CA GLN A 93 -5.27 -20.56 21.09
C GLN A 93 -4.97 -21.61 22.16
N GLY A 94 -5.02 -21.19 23.42
CA GLY A 94 -4.85 -22.08 24.58
C GLY A 94 -3.42 -22.16 25.13
N PRO A 95 -3.22 -22.96 26.21
CA PRO A 95 -2.00 -22.97 27.02
C PRO A 95 -0.73 -23.42 26.26
N SER A 96 -0.89 -24.15 25.16
CA SER A 96 0.20 -24.64 24.30
C SER A 96 0.52 -23.71 23.11
N GLY A 97 -0.11 -22.53 23.03
CA GLY A 97 0.04 -21.56 21.96
C GLY A 97 1.35 -20.76 21.98
N GLY A 98 2.48 -21.40 22.28
CA GLY A 98 3.79 -20.75 22.31
C GLY A 98 4.45 -20.62 20.93
N TRP A 99 5.58 -19.92 20.89
CA TRP A 99 6.39 -19.69 19.67
C TRP A 99 6.72 -20.97 18.89
N LYS A 100 7.04 -22.06 19.60
CA LYS A 100 7.36 -23.36 18.99
C LYS A 100 6.18 -23.91 18.18
N TYR A 101 4.96 -23.70 18.65
CA TYR A 101 3.75 -24.13 17.94
C TYR A 101 3.44 -23.20 16.75
N MET A 102 3.65 -21.89 16.89
CA MET A 102 3.55 -20.94 15.76
C MET A 102 4.47 -21.30 14.59
N GLN A 103 5.72 -21.69 14.88
CA GLN A 103 6.69 -22.10 13.87
C GLN A 103 6.24 -23.30 13.04
N VAL A 104 5.52 -24.25 13.65
CA VAL A 104 4.96 -25.41 12.97
C VAL A 104 3.66 -25.05 12.23
N LEU A 105 2.85 -24.17 12.82
CA LEU A 105 1.53 -23.82 12.29
C LEU A 105 1.60 -22.89 11.06
N HIS A 106 2.45 -21.86 11.08
CA HIS A 106 2.44 -20.83 10.02
C HIS A 106 2.74 -21.39 8.62
N PRO A 107 3.74 -22.29 8.43
CA PRO A 107 3.98 -22.91 7.13
C PRO A 107 2.80 -23.78 6.65
N ALA A 108 1.96 -24.27 7.57
CA ALA A 108 0.80 -25.11 7.25
C ALA A 108 -0.46 -24.31 6.88
N ILE A 109 -0.51 -22.99 7.16
CA ILE A 109 -1.68 -22.12 6.89
C ILE A 109 -2.20 -22.25 5.44
N PRO A 110 -1.35 -22.25 4.38
CA PRO A 110 -1.84 -22.40 3.01
C PRO A 110 -2.60 -23.71 2.78
N THR A 111 -2.14 -24.81 3.40
CA THR A 111 -2.79 -26.12 3.33
C THR A 111 -4.11 -26.11 4.09
N ILE A 112 -4.11 -25.56 5.32
CA ILE A 112 -5.32 -25.43 6.14
C ILE A 112 -6.39 -24.66 5.36
N ARG A 113 -6.03 -23.53 4.75
CA ARG A 113 -6.95 -22.71 3.95
C ARG A 113 -7.58 -23.49 2.80
N ARG A 114 -6.78 -24.22 2.03
CA ARG A 114 -7.29 -25.03 0.90
C ARG A 114 -8.24 -26.12 1.39
N THR A 115 -7.93 -26.77 2.51
CA THR A 115 -8.80 -27.78 3.12
C THR A 115 -10.12 -27.18 3.60
N THR A 116 -10.08 -26.02 4.26
CA THR A 116 -11.30 -25.30 4.67
C THR A 116 -12.13 -24.90 3.47
N ASP A 117 -11.53 -24.32 2.43
CA ASP A 117 -12.23 -23.95 1.19
C ASP A 117 -12.84 -25.16 0.47
N PHE A 118 -12.19 -26.33 0.54
CA PHE A 118 -12.71 -27.59 -0.02
C PHE A 118 -13.92 -28.10 0.77
N ILE A 119 -13.82 -28.16 2.10
CA ILE A 119 -14.93 -28.56 2.99
C ILE A 119 -16.11 -27.62 2.78
N ASP A 120 -15.87 -26.31 2.75
CA ASP A 120 -16.92 -25.32 2.52
C ASP A 120 -17.64 -25.50 1.19
N GLN A 121 -16.92 -25.88 0.14
CA GLN A 121 -17.52 -26.19 -1.16
C GLN A 121 -18.30 -27.50 -1.15
N ALA A 122 -17.78 -28.54 -0.50
CA ALA A 122 -18.38 -29.86 -0.47
C ALA A 122 -19.68 -29.90 0.35
N PHE A 123 -19.71 -29.20 1.48
CA PHE A 123 -20.84 -29.23 2.42
C PHE A 123 -21.73 -27.99 2.35
N ASN A 124 -21.39 -27.00 1.52
CA ASN A 124 -22.09 -25.73 1.39
C ASN A 124 -22.35 -25.05 2.76
N THR A 125 -21.39 -25.21 3.68
CA THR A 125 -21.48 -24.77 5.09
C THR A 125 -21.52 -23.25 5.24
N LEU A 126 -21.08 -22.50 4.22
CA LEU A 126 -21.12 -21.05 4.22
C LEU A 126 -22.51 -20.52 3.83
N THR A 127 -23.38 -20.39 4.84
CA THR A 127 -24.59 -19.55 4.76
C THR A 127 -24.27 -18.05 4.63
N ARG A 128 -23.03 -17.65 4.96
CA ARG A 128 -22.52 -16.29 4.72
C ARG A 128 -21.98 -16.20 3.30
N SER A 129 -22.65 -15.43 2.44
CA SER A 129 -22.21 -15.25 1.06
C SER A 129 -20.79 -14.65 1.00
N LYS A 130 -19.85 -15.38 0.39
CA LYS A 130 -18.59 -14.81 -0.16
C LYS A 130 -18.86 -13.82 -1.31
N ARG A 131 -20.12 -13.69 -1.73
CA ARG A 131 -20.62 -12.77 -2.74
C ARG A 131 -21.36 -11.63 -2.02
N HIS A 132 -20.83 -10.42 -2.10
CA HIS A 132 -21.67 -9.24 -1.85
C HIS A 132 -22.84 -9.27 -2.84
N THR A 133 -24.06 -8.99 -2.35
CA THR A 133 -25.22 -8.81 -3.22
C THR A 133 -24.84 -7.83 -4.33
N ALA A 134 -25.13 -8.18 -5.59
CA ALA A 134 -24.78 -7.34 -6.71
C ALA A 134 -25.33 -5.92 -6.46
N PRO A 135 -24.48 -4.89 -6.39
CA PRO A 135 -24.94 -3.53 -6.15
C PRO A 135 -25.89 -3.14 -7.28
N LYS A 136 -26.95 -2.41 -6.96
CA LYS A 136 -27.91 -1.90 -7.96
C LYS A 136 -27.25 -0.72 -8.68
N LYS A 137 -26.31 -1.03 -9.58
CA LYS A 137 -25.41 -0.06 -10.25
C LYS A 137 -26.17 1.13 -10.80
N GLU A 138 -27.30 0.89 -11.47
CA GLU A 138 -28.11 1.93 -12.10
C GLU A 138 -28.75 2.86 -11.06
N GLN A 139 -29.19 2.32 -9.92
CA GLN A 139 -29.76 3.11 -8.82
C GLN A 139 -28.68 3.93 -8.10
N ASP A 140 -27.49 3.36 -7.94
CA ASP A 140 -26.36 4.07 -7.33
C ASP A 140 -25.84 5.19 -8.25
N ILE A 141 -25.77 4.92 -9.57
CA ILE A 141 -25.45 5.94 -10.58
C ILE A 141 -26.52 7.04 -10.58
N GLN A 142 -27.81 6.70 -10.52
CA GLN A 142 -28.89 7.70 -10.45
C GLN A 142 -28.76 8.58 -9.21
N LYS A 143 -28.57 8.00 -8.03
CA LYS A 143 -28.33 8.75 -6.78
C LYS A 143 -27.09 9.63 -6.87
N LEU A 144 -26.01 9.13 -7.48
CA LEU A 144 -24.79 9.90 -7.69
C LEU A 144 -25.05 11.09 -8.62
N LEU A 145 -25.73 10.88 -9.75
CA LEU A 145 -26.09 11.92 -10.71
C LEU A 145 -27.02 12.97 -10.09
N GLU A 146 -28.00 12.57 -9.29
CA GLU A 146 -28.87 13.47 -8.54
C GLU A 146 -28.08 14.34 -7.57
N ARG A 147 -27.12 13.76 -6.85
CA ARG A 147 -26.28 14.49 -5.90
C ARG A 147 -25.28 15.42 -6.57
N LEU A 148 -24.85 15.07 -7.78
CA LEU A 148 -23.92 15.85 -8.61
C LEU A 148 -24.61 16.87 -9.52
N ARG A 149 -25.96 16.85 -9.63
CA ARG A 149 -26.71 17.85 -10.40
C ARG A 149 -26.42 19.25 -9.86
N GLY A 150 -25.99 20.13 -10.76
CA GLY A 150 -25.68 21.53 -10.44
C GLY A 150 -24.22 21.79 -10.04
N VAL A 151 -23.50 20.80 -9.47
CA VAL A 151 -22.09 20.94 -9.06
C VAL A 151 -21.17 21.12 -10.28
N HIS A 152 -21.48 20.44 -11.39
CA HIS A 152 -20.70 20.50 -12.64
C HIS A 152 -21.21 21.53 -13.65
N SER A 153 -22.22 22.35 -13.30
CA SER A 153 -22.71 23.37 -14.21
C SER A 153 -21.65 24.46 -14.40
N ASN A 154 -21.06 24.52 -15.60
CA ASN A 154 -20.10 25.57 -15.95
C ASN A 154 -20.87 26.87 -16.20
N ARG A 155 -21.05 27.67 -15.14
CA ARG A 155 -21.64 29.01 -15.26
C ARG A 155 -20.58 29.93 -15.86
N ARG A 156 -20.80 30.38 -17.10
CA ARG A 156 -19.94 31.35 -17.78
C ARG A 156 -19.78 32.59 -16.89
N GLY A 157 -18.54 32.92 -16.52
CA GLY A 157 -18.23 34.03 -15.61
C GLY A 157 -18.06 33.66 -14.13
N ARG A 158 -18.12 32.38 -13.74
CA ARG A 158 -17.78 31.95 -12.37
C ARG A 158 -16.28 32.16 -12.11
N GLN A 159 -15.94 33.23 -11.40
CA GLN A 159 -14.61 33.37 -10.80
C GLN A 159 -14.61 32.55 -9.51
N LEU A 160 -13.74 31.54 -9.45
CA LEU A 160 -13.47 30.82 -8.20
C LEU A 160 -12.60 31.74 -7.34
N ASP A 161 -12.95 31.86 -6.07
CA ASP A 161 -12.09 32.54 -5.11
C ASP A 161 -10.71 31.83 -5.04
N LYS A 162 -9.66 32.54 -4.63
CA LYS A 162 -8.30 31.99 -4.57
C LYS A 162 -8.25 30.71 -3.72
N GLU A 163 -9.03 30.67 -2.65
CA GLU A 163 -9.17 29.54 -1.72
C GLU A 163 -9.91 28.34 -2.35
N GLY A 164 -10.74 28.57 -3.38
CA GLY A 164 -11.49 27.52 -4.08
C GLY A 164 -10.78 26.95 -5.31
N ARG A 165 -9.56 27.41 -5.62
CA ARG A 165 -8.77 26.93 -6.76
C ARG A 165 -7.87 25.78 -6.32
N SER A 166 -8.18 24.58 -6.81
CA SER A 166 -7.26 23.43 -6.68
C SER A 166 -6.00 23.70 -7.50
N GLU A 167 -4.84 23.43 -6.91
CA GLU A 167 -3.57 23.46 -7.62
C GLU A 167 -3.48 22.32 -8.64
N ASP A 168 -2.68 22.54 -9.68
CA ASP A 168 -2.35 21.52 -10.68
C ASP A 168 -1.05 20.82 -10.29
N TYR A 169 -1.17 19.82 -9.42
CA TYR A 169 -0.01 19.08 -8.93
C TYR A 169 0.72 18.31 -10.03
N ILE A 170 0.07 17.97 -11.15
CA ILE A 170 0.76 17.32 -12.26
C ILE A 170 1.69 18.31 -12.96
N ALA A 171 1.15 19.49 -13.33
CA ALA A 171 1.94 20.53 -13.98
C ALA A 171 3.09 21.03 -13.11
N ASN A 172 2.81 21.30 -11.82
CA ASN A 172 3.82 21.69 -10.83
C ASN A 172 4.89 20.61 -10.70
N GLY A 173 4.48 19.34 -10.69
CA GLY A 173 5.38 18.20 -10.61
C GLY A 173 6.33 18.08 -11.80
N VAL A 174 5.80 18.22 -13.01
CA VAL A 174 6.61 18.21 -14.24
C VAL A 174 7.59 19.37 -14.25
N GLN A 175 7.17 20.57 -13.84
CA GLN A 175 8.07 21.73 -13.76
C GLN A 175 9.20 21.50 -12.74
N SER A 176 8.89 20.92 -11.58
CA SER A 176 9.88 20.57 -10.56
C SER A 176 10.79 19.42 -10.97
N MET A 177 10.33 18.50 -11.81
CA MET A 177 11.21 17.47 -12.40
C MET A 177 12.21 18.07 -13.39
N VAL A 178 11.78 19.06 -14.19
CA VAL A 178 12.67 19.77 -15.12
C VAL A 178 13.71 20.61 -14.38
N SER A 179 13.37 21.21 -13.24
CA SER A 179 14.34 21.96 -12.43
C SER A 179 15.37 21.08 -11.71
N GLY A 180 15.15 19.76 -11.62
CA GLY A 180 16.17 18.77 -11.26
C GLY A 180 16.47 18.58 -9.77
N SER A 181 16.04 19.49 -8.89
CA SER A 181 16.44 19.51 -7.47
C SER A 181 16.12 18.21 -6.69
N ILE A 182 14.96 17.61 -6.94
CA ILE A 182 14.56 16.34 -6.31
C ILE A 182 15.36 15.15 -6.85
N LEU A 183 15.65 15.14 -8.15
CA LEU A 183 16.42 14.06 -8.77
C LEU A 183 17.88 14.08 -8.30
N GLU A 184 18.45 15.26 -8.13
CA GLU A 184 19.80 15.43 -7.56
C GLU A 184 19.87 14.95 -6.11
N THR A 185 18.87 15.31 -5.30
CA THR A 185 18.78 14.87 -3.90
C THR A 185 18.64 13.36 -3.80
N TRP A 186 17.73 12.78 -4.59
CA TRP A 186 17.57 11.32 -4.68
C TRP A 186 18.87 10.63 -5.09
N LYS A 187 19.52 11.10 -6.16
CA LYS A 187 20.78 10.54 -6.65
C LYS A 187 21.87 10.55 -5.57
N LYS A 188 21.99 11.65 -4.81
CA LYS A 188 22.93 11.74 -3.69
C LYS A 188 22.63 10.69 -2.61
N ASN A 189 21.36 10.49 -2.29
CA ASN A 189 20.92 9.51 -1.27
C ASN A 189 21.04 8.06 -1.73
N CYS A 190 21.06 7.78 -3.03
CA CYS A 190 21.24 6.43 -3.57
C CYS A 190 22.71 6.09 -3.88
N THR A 191 23.60 7.08 -3.89
CA THR A 191 25.03 6.88 -4.14
C THR A 191 25.78 6.78 -2.80
N TYR A 192 25.61 5.65 -2.13
CA TYR A 192 26.46 5.27 -0.99
C TYR A 192 27.05 3.88 -1.24
N GLU A 193 28.25 3.66 -0.72
CA GLU A 193 28.89 2.37 -0.75
C GLU A 193 28.05 1.39 0.07
N ARG A 194 27.45 0.40 -0.60
CA ARG A 194 26.66 -0.61 0.09
C ARG A 194 27.61 -1.50 0.87
N ASN A 195 27.37 -1.64 2.16
CA ASN A 195 28.12 -2.58 2.97
C ASN A 195 27.90 -4.01 2.43
N THR A 196 28.98 -4.70 2.10
CA THR A 196 28.97 -6.08 1.62
C THR A 196 29.04 -7.10 2.75
N GLU A 197 29.21 -6.65 4.00
CA GLU A 197 29.30 -7.51 5.17
C GLU A 197 27.94 -7.73 5.81
N GLU A 198 27.52 -9.00 5.90
CA GLU A 198 26.41 -9.42 6.76
C GLU A 198 26.94 -9.63 8.17
N ARG A 199 26.67 -8.68 9.08
CA ARG A 199 26.98 -8.85 10.51
C ARG A 199 25.86 -9.63 11.18
N TYR A 200 26.06 -10.94 11.31
CA TYR A 200 25.24 -11.77 12.17
C TYR A 200 25.75 -11.63 13.60
N THR A 201 24.92 -11.15 14.53
CA THR A 201 25.18 -11.35 15.95
C THR A 201 25.10 -12.85 16.21
N THR A 202 26.27 -13.46 16.41
CA THR A 202 26.34 -14.86 16.84
C THR A 202 25.60 -14.98 18.16
N PRO A 203 24.67 -15.94 18.33
CA PRO A 203 24.00 -16.16 19.63
C PRO A 203 25.06 -16.60 20.65
N GLY A 204 25.62 -15.64 21.40
CA GLY A 204 26.72 -15.90 22.33
C GLY A 204 27.55 -14.67 22.70
N GLU A 205 27.57 -13.62 21.87
CA GLU A 205 28.21 -12.35 22.26
C GLU A 205 27.22 -11.51 23.06
N GLN A 206 27.15 -11.80 24.36
CA GLN A 206 26.74 -10.82 25.35
C GLN A 206 27.75 -9.67 25.30
N SER A 207 27.40 -8.57 24.64
CA SER A 207 28.07 -7.29 24.87
C SER A 207 27.55 -6.74 26.18
N ASP A 208 28.46 -6.58 27.13
CA ASP A 208 28.26 -6.02 28.46
C ASP A 208 27.31 -4.82 28.48
N GLU A 209 26.42 -4.83 29.47
CA GLU A 209 25.50 -3.77 29.82
C GLU A 209 26.27 -2.44 30.02
N SER A 210 26.14 -1.49 29.09
CA SER A 210 26.27 -0.07 29.45
C SER A 210 24.90 0.40 29.94
N VAL A 211 24.74 0.38 31.26
CA VAL A 211 23.63 0.98 32.00
C VAL A 211 23.47 2.44 31.54
N CYS A 212 22.39 2.73 30.80
CA CYS A 212 21.89 4.09 30.65
C CYS A 212 20.90 4.31 31.80
N SER A 213 21.34 5.09 32.79
CA SER A 213 20.52 5.56 33.91
C SER A 213 19.39 6.46 33.40
N ASP A 214 18.16 6.03 33.63
CA ASP A 214 16.97 6.89 33.56
C ASP A 214 17.03 7.89 34.73
N THR A 215 17.26 9.16 34.41
CA THR A 215 16.90 10.27 35.32
C THR A 215 15.57 10.84 34.87
N ASP A 216 14.49 10.33 35.45
CA ASP A 216 13.21 11.01 35.55
C ASP A 216 13.33 12.15 36.57
N SER A 217 13.46 13.39 36.09
CA SER A 217 13.30 14.57 36.93
C SER A 217 11.82 14.95 37.02
N ASN A 218 11.14 14.37 38.01
CA ASN A 218 9.96 14.96 38.63
C ASN A 218 10.39 16.23 39.39
N ASN A 219 9.85 17.38 39.00
CA ASN A 219 9.82 18.57 39.83
C ASN A 219 8.35 18.99 40.02
N ASP A 220 7.70 18.35 40.99
CA ASP A 220 6.62 18.98 41.74
C ASP A 220 7.27 19.73 42.91
N THR A 221 7.02 21.03 43.01
CA THR A 221 7.25 21.78 44.23
C THR A 221 5.98 22.58 44.50
N GLU A 222 5.21 22.09 45.47
CA GLU A 222 4.18 22.85 46.15
C GLU A 222 4.79 24.07 46.85
N LEU A 223 4.11 25.21 46.69
CA LEU A 223 3.84 26.20 47.74
C LEU A 223 2.49 26.85 47.44
#